data_AF-A0A8B8GR05-F1
#
_entry.id   AF-A0A8B8GR05-F1
#
_cell.length_a   1.000
_cell.length_b   1.000
_cell.length_c   1.000
_cell.angle_alpha   90.00
_cell.angle_beta   90.00
_cell.angle_gamma   90.00
#
_symmetry.space_group_name_H-M   'P 1'
#
loop_
_entity.id
_entity.type
_entity.pdbx_description
1 polymer ?
#
loop_
_entity_poly.entity_id
_entity_poly.type
_entity_poly.pdbx_seq_one_letter_code
_entity_poly.pdbx_strand_id
1 'polypeptide(L)'
;MNPFSITFSEIQKYSCNIQLEITEIQNHVSLKQIFTEIVSSQPQLQSSENLLKFWKLVPKEDFPATCDLALQISSRFGSTYICEKAFSTLTYVKNKYRSSLTAPHISDLMLLSTSDLSPDIEKLLANKSLHRSH
;
A
#
# COMPACT_ATOMS: atom_id res chain seq x y z
N MET A 1 0.73 4.02 10.72
CA MET A 1 1.09 4.87 11.87
C MET A 1 1.68 3.97 12.96
N ASN A 2 2.88 4.25 13.47
CA ASN A 2 3.44 3.45 14.57
C ASN A 2 2.86 3.97 15.90
N PRO A 3 1.97 3.23 16.59
CA PRO A 3 1.29 3.75 17.77
C PRO A 3 2.26 4.01 18.94
N PHE A 4 3.43 3.34 18.97
CA PHE A 4 4.40 3.45 20.07
C PHE A 4 5.46 4.55 19.89
N SER A 5 5.45 5.26 18.76
CA SER A 5 6.40 6.36 18.49
C SER A 5 5.73 7.72 18.27
N ILE A 6 4.41 7.80 18.42
CA ILE A 6 3.66 9.06 18.30
C ILE A 6 3.92 9.91 19.54
N THR A 7 4.27 11.18 19.33
CA THR A 7 4.45 12.16 20.41
C THR A 7 3.13 12.73 20.90
N PHE A 8 3.06 13.19 22.15
CA PHE A 8 1.86 13.82 22.72
C PHE A 8 1.34 14.98 21.85
N SER A 9 2.24 15.80 21.31
CA SER A 9 1.90 16.91 20.40
C SER A 9 1.26 16.46 19.08
N GLU A 10 1.51 15.24 18.63
CA GLU A 10 0.86 14.65 17.46
C GLU A 10 -0.50 14.04 17.82
N ILE A 11 -0.63 13.45 19.03
CA ILE A 11 -1.89 12.93 19.54
C ILE A 11 -2.93 14.05 19.67
N GLN A 12 -2.51 15.23 20.17
CA GLN A 12 -3.39 16.38 20.37
C GLN A 12 -4.11 16.88 19.12
N LYS A 13 -3.65 16.48 17.92
CA LYS A 13 -4.27 16.85 16.64
C LYS A 13 -5.55 16.05 16.32
N TYR A 14 -5.77 14.93 17.00
CA TYR A 14 -6.92 14.04 16.76
C TYR A 14 -8.09 14.35 17.71
N SER A 15 -9.26 13.81 17.42
CA SER A 15 -10.44 13.89 18.31
C SER A 15 -10.20 13.10 19.61
N CYS A 16 -10.85 13.52 20.71
CA CYS A 16 -10.63 12.96 22.07
C CYS A 16 -10.74 11.43 22.13
N ASN A 17 -11.68 10.83 21.40
CA ASN A 17 -11.84 9.37 21.30
C ASN A 17 -10.58 8.68 20.76
N ILE A 18 -9.96 9.22 19.72
CA ILE A 18 -8.71 8.68 19.15
C ILE A 18 -7.55 8.92 20.12
N GLN A 19 -7.52 10.06 20.81
CA GLN A 19 -6.46 10.36 21.79
C GLN A 19 -6.47 9.36 22.94
N LEU A 20 -7.65 9.03 23.46
CA LEU A 20 -7.83 8.05 24.54
C LEU A 20 -7.37 6.66 24.10
N GLU A 21 -7.87 6.18 22.96
CA GLU A 21 -7.49 4.86 22.44
C GLU A 21 -5.99 4.75 22.14
N ILE A 22 -5.36 5.78 21.52
CA ILE A 22 -3.91 5.78 21.29
C ILE A 22 -3.15 5.72 22.61
N THR A 23 -3.56 6.48 23.61
CA THR A 23 -2.92 6.48 24.93
C THR A 23 -3.04 5.11 25.60
N GLU A 24 -4.18 4.45 25.46
CA GLU A 24 -4.41 3.11 25.99
C GLU A 24 -3.53 2.06 25.29
N ILE A 25 -3.48 2.09 23.95
CA ILE A 25 -2.60 1.21 23.16
C ILE A 25 -1.13 1.41 23.54
N GLN A 26 -0.69 2.66 23.74
CA GLN A 26 0.70 2.97 24.14
C GLN A 26 1.08 2.37 25.49
N ASN A 27 0.12 2.27 26.41
CA ASN A 27 0.31 1.67 27.73
C ASN A 27 0.05 0.16 27.74
N HIS A 28 -0.49 -0.41 26.66
CA HIS A 28 -0.84 -1.83 26.59
C HIS A 28 0.40 -2.71 26.38
N VAL A 29 0.82 -3.42 27.43
CA VAL A 29 2.04 -4.24 27.45
C VAL A 29 2.01 -5.37 26.41
N SER A 30 0.90 -6.12 26.30
CA SER A 30 0.81 -7.23 25.34
C SER A 30 0.92 -6.80 23.89
N LEU A 31 0.24 -5.69 23.50
CA LEU A 31 0.35 -5.12 22.15
C LEU A 31 1.79 -4.68 21.85
N LYS A 32 2.51 -4.12 22.83
CA LYS A 32 3.91 -3.75 22.67
C LYS A 32 4.83 -4.95 22.46
N GLN A 33 4.56 -6.06 23.14
CA GLN A 33 5.28 -7.32 22.95
C GLN A 33 5.02 -7.89 21.55
N ILE A 34 3.76 -7.97 21.13
CA ILE A 34 3.37 -8.42 19.78
C ILE A 34 4.05 -7.55 18.70
N PHE A 35 4.05 -6.22 18.87
CA PHE A 35 4.71 -5.32 17.93
C PHE A 35 6.21 -5.59 17.83
N THR A 36 6.88 -5.80 18.96
CA THR A 36 8.32 -6.10 19.00
C THR A 36 8.61 -7.45 18.34
N GLU A 37 7.80 -8.47 18.60
CA GLU A 37 7.93 -9.80 17.99
C GLU A 37 7.78 -9.76 16.46
N ILE A 38 6.81 -9.00 15.94
CA ILE A 38 6.61 -8.82 14.50
C ILE A 38 7.83 -8.15 13.86
N VAL A 39 8.36 -7.10 14.48
CA VAL A 39 9.52 -6.34 13.98
C VAL A 39 10.80 -7.19 14.05
N SER A 40 11.00 -7.92 15.14
CA SER A 40 12.17 -8.80 15.33
C SER A 40 12.15 -10.02 14.40
N SER A 41 10.97 -10.54 14.07
CA SER A 41 10.84 -11.72 13.20
C SER A 41 11.15 -11.41 11.73
N GLN A 42 10.90 -10.18 11.27
CA GLN A 42 11.13 -9.78 9.88
C GLN A 42 11.74 -8.36 9.77
N PRO A 43 13.02 -8.19 10.16
CA PRO A 43 13.71 -6.90 10.05
C PRO A 43 13.96 -6.45 8.60
N GLN A 44 13.91 -7.40 7.65
CA GLN A 44 14.13 -7.16 6.22
C GLN A 44 12.86 -6.64 5.51
N LEU A 45 11.68 -6.82 6.10
CA LEU A 45 10.39 -6.50 5.50
C LEU A 45 10.07 -5.02 5.71
N GLN A 46 9.52 -4.35 4.69
CA GLN A 46 9.23 -2.91 4.77
C GLN A 46 8.38 -2.60 6.02
N SER A 47 8.71 -1.49 6.69
CA SER A 47 8.03 -1.02 7.91
C SER A 47 6.50 -0.99 7.75
N SER A 48 6.00 -0.69 6.55
CA SER A 48 4.57 -0.67 6.24
C SER A 48 3.86 -2.03 6.38
N GLU A 49 4.46 -3.13 5.94
CA GLU A 49 3.83 -4.46 6.04
C GLU A 49 3.80 -4.98 7.48
N ASN A 50 4.87 -4.74 8.23
CA ASN A 50 4.92 -5.07 9.66
C ASN A 50 3.86 -4.28 10.44
N LEU A 51 3.70 -2.99 10.13
CA LEU A 51 2.61 -2.19 10.68
C LEU A 51 1.23 -2.77 10.33
N LEU A 52 1.01 -3.16 9.07
CA LEU A 52 -0.28 -3.69 8.63
C LEU A 52 -0.63 -5.01 9.34
N LYS A 53 0.37 -5.89 9.54
CA LYS A 53 0.21 -7.13 10.31
C LYS A 53 -0.16 -6.85 11.76
N PHE A 54 0.51 -5.89 12.40
CA PHE A 54 0.18 -5.47 13.75
C PHE A 54 -1.27 -4.98 13.85
N TRP A 55 -1.69 -4.05 12.99
CA TRP A 55 -3.05 -3.49 13.04
C TRP A 55 -4.15 -4.50 12.73
N LYS A 56 -3.84 -5.63 12.07
CA LYS A 56 -4.77 -6.76 11.89
C LYS A 56 -4.95 -7.61 13.16
N LEU A 57 -4.00 -7.56 14.10
CA LEU A 57 -4.04 -8.31 15.36
C LEU A 57 -4.63 -7.49 16.51
N VAL A 58 -4.68 -6.17 16.38
CA VAL A 58 -5.33 -5.30 17.37
C VAL A 58 -6.84 -5.54 17.35
N PRO A 59 -7.48 -5.78 18.51
CA PRO A 59 -8.93 -5.96 18.59
C PRO A 59 -9.66 -4.67 18.14
N LYS A 60 -10.43 -4.76 17.05
CA LYS A 60 -11.19 -3.62 16.54
C LYS A 60 -12.35 -3.21 17.47
N GLU A 61 -12.84 -4.14 18.27
CA GLU A 61 -13.89 -3.89 19.26
C GLU A 61 -13.42 -2.97 20.39
N ASP A 62 -12.15 -3.07 20.79
CA ASP A 62 -11.57 -2.26 21.85
C ASP A 62 -11.04 -0.91 21.32
N PHE A 63 -10.53 -0.88 20.08
CA PHE A 63 -9.88 0.31 19.50
C PHE A 63 -10.41 0.68 18.10
N PRO A 64 -11.73 0.90 17.94
CA PRO A 64 -12.34 1.08 16.63
C PRO A 64 -11.82 2.31 15.89
N ALA A 65 -11.72 3.46 16.56
CA ALA A 65 -11.34 4.72 15.92
C ALA A 65 -9.87 4.72 15.48
N THR A 66 -9.00 4.12 16.28
CA THR A 66 -7.57 4.03 16.01
C THR A 66 -7.27 3.00 14.93
N CYS A 67 -7.94 1.85 14.93
CA CYS A 67 -7.84 0.87 13.86
C CYS A 67 -8.28 1.46 12.50
N ASP A 68 -9.40 2.19 12.47
CA ASP A 68 -9.88 2.83 11.23
C ASP A 68 -8.91 3.90 10.75
N LEU A 69 -8.38 4.74 11.64
CA LEU A 69 -7.35 5.73 11.31
C LEU A 69 -6.08 5.06 10.76
N ALA A 70 -5.61 4.00 11.41
CA ALA A 70 -4.42 3.27 10.99
C ALA A 70 -4.59 2.67 9.59
N LEU A 71 -5.77 2.12 9.28
CA LEU A 71 -6.10 1.59 7.95
C LEU A 71 -6.18 2.71 6.91
N GLN A 72 -6.82 3.84 7.22
CA GLN A 72 -6.89 4.99 6.32
C GLN A 72 -5.49 5.52 5.95
N ILE A 73 -4.61 5.68 6.95
CA ILE A 73 -3.24 6.12 6.73
C ILE A 73 -2.49 5.09 5.88
N SER A 74 -2.60 3.79 6.20
CA SER A 74 -1.91 2.72 5.47
C SER A 74 -2.38 2.62 4.02
N SER A 75 -3.69 2.80 3.77
CA SER A 75 -4.28 2.82 2.43
C SER A 75 -3.75 4.00 1.60
N ARG A 76 -3.59 5.18 2.21
CA ARG A 76 -3.02 6.35 1.53
C ARG A 76 -1.62 6.07 1.01
N PHE A 77 -0.74 5.46 1.82
CA PHE A 77 0.62 5.08 1.40
C PHE A 77 0.63 4.01 0.30
N GLY A 78 -0.27 3.01 0.37
CA GLY A 78 -0.39 2.01 -0.69
C GLY A 78 -0.80 2.63 -2.03
N SER A 79 -1.78 3.53 -2.01
CA SER A 79 -2.27 4.20 -3.22
C SER A 79 -1.24 5.16 -3.83
N THR A 80 -0.46 5.91 -3.04
CA THR A 80 0.57 6.80 -3.60
C THR A 80 1.69 6.02 -4.25
N TYR A 81 2.18 4.94 -3.63
CA TYR A 81 3.21 4.09 -4.23
C TYR A 81 2.74 3.46 -5.54
N ILE A 82 1.52 2.91 -5.57
CA ILE A 82 0.92 2.33 -6.77
C ILE A 82 0.75 3.40 -7.87
N CYS A 83 0.28 4.60 -7.51
CA CYS A 83 0.14 5.72 -8.43
C CYS A 83 1.49 6.23 -8.96
N GLU A 84 2.51 6.35 -8.10
CA GLU A 84 3.87 6.76 -8.49
C GLU A 84 4.53 5.74 -9.41
N LYS A 85 4.37 4.44 -9.12
CA LYS A 85 4.83 3.35 -9.96
C LYS A 85 4.12 3.38 -11.31
N ALA A 86 2.80 3.53 -11.33
CA ALA A 86 2.02 3.64 -12.57
C ALA A 86 2.44 4.87 -13.40
N PHE A 87 2.66 6.01 -12.76
CA PHE A 87 3.11 7.23 -13.42
C PHE A 87 4.54 7.11 -13.97
N SER A 88 5.43 6.46 -13.23
CA SER A 88 6.80 6.16 -13.67
C SER A 88 6.80 5.23 -14.87
N THR A 89 5.98 4.16 -14.84
CA THR A 89 5.80 3.24 -15.98
C THR A 89 5.23 3.98 -17.19
N LEU A 90 4.22 4.83 -16.99
CA LEU A 90 3.63 5.63 -18.07
C LEU A 90 4.64 6.59 -18.68
N THR A 91 5.46 7.24 -17.85
CA THR A 91 6.52 8.15 -18.29
C THR A 91 7.60 7.41 -19.07
N TYR A 92 8.00 6.22 -18.61
CA TYR A 92 8.96 5.36 -19.31
C TYR A 92 8.42 4.88 -20.68
N VAL A 93 7.18 4.40 -20.73
CA VAL A 93 6.55 3.92 -21.97
C VAL A 93 6.31 5.07 -22.95
N LYS A 94 5.84 6.22 -22.48
CA LYS A 94 5.64 7.42 -23.31
C LYS A 94 6.94 7.99 -23.87
N ASN A 95 8.04 7.90 -23.12
CA ASN A 95 9.36 8.36 -23.60
C ASN A 95 9.98 7.38 -24.61
N LYS A 96 9.77 6.06 -24.43
CA LYS A 96 10.36 5.01 -25.29
C LYS A 96 9.57 4.74 -26.58
N TYR A 97 8.24 4.86 -26.57
CA TYR A 97 7.35 4.48 -27.70
C TYR A 97 6.53 5.65 -28.23
N ARG A 98 7.20 6.74 -28.59
CA ARG A 98 6.60 8.04 -28.94
C ARG A 98 5.60 8.05 -30.12
N SER A 99 5.37 6.93 -30.81
CA SER A 99 4.75 6.93 -32.14
C SER A 99 3.30 6.43 -32.22
N SER A 100 2.72 5.77 -31.21
CA SER A 100 1.39 5.15 -31.41
C SER A 100 0.60 4.75 -30.13
N LEU A 101 0.76 5.45 -29.00
CA LEU A 101 -0.11 5.19 -27.83
C LEU A 101 -1.34 6.11 -27.83
N THR A 102 -2.47 5.56 -28.29
CA THR A 102 -3.81 6.15 -28.18
C THR A 102 -4.28 6.11 -26.72
N ALA A 103 -5.18 7.03 -26.31
CA ALA A 103 -5.68 7.12 -24.92
C ALA A 103 -6.16 5.79 -24.28
N PRO A 104 -6.83 4.86 -25.01
CA PRO A 104 -7.18 3.55 -24.48
C PRO A 104 -5.98 2.70 -24.02
N HIS A 105 -4.88 2.71 -24.77
CA HIS A 105 -3.67 1.95 -24.44
C HIS A 105 -2.99 2.45 -23.16
N ILE A 106 -3.12 3.74 -22.86
CA ILE A 106 -2.63 4.32 -21.60
C ILE A 106 -3.46 3.81 -20.42
N SER A 107 -4.79 3.73 -20.59
CA SER A 107 -5.70 3.18 -19.59
C SER A 107 -5.41 1.71 -19.29
N ASP A 108 -5.22 0.90 -20.34
CA ASP A 108 -4.90 -0.53 -20.19
C ASP A 108 -3.55 -0.74 -19.51
N LEU A 109 -2.53 0.06 -19.88
CA LEU A 109 -1.21 0.01 -19.26
C LEU A 109 -1.27 0.41 -17.77
N MET A 110 -2.06 1.43 -17.44
CA MET A 110 -2.26 1.87 -16.06
C MET A 110 -2.95 0.78 -15.25
N LEU A 111 -3.98 0.13 -15.80
CA LEU A 111 -4.66 -1.00 -15.17
C LEU A 111 -3.67 -2.15 -14.92
N LEU A 112 -2.89 -2.54 -15.93
CA LEU A 112 -1.90 -3.62 -15.82
C LEU A 112 -0.78 -3.28 -14.82
N SER A 113 -0.42 -2.01 -14.69
CA SER A 113 0.64 -1.56 -13.76
C SER A 113 0.19 -1.48 -12.30
N THR A 114 -1.12 -1.40 -12.07
CA THR A 114 -1.74 -1.19 -10.74
C THR A 114 -2.48 -2.42 -10.22
N SER A 115 -2.57 -3.48 -11.01
CA SER A 115 -3.21 -4.74 -10.65
C SER A 115 -2.23 -5.91 -10.78
N ASP A 116 -2.48 -6.99 -10.06
CA ASP A 116 -1.74 -8.26 -10.21
C ASP A 116 -2.17 -9.05 -11.45
N LEU A 117 -2.71 -8.36 -12.47
CA LEU A 117 -3.18 -8.97 -13.70
C LEU A 117 -1.96 -9.34 -14.56
N SER A 118 -1.64 -10.63 -14.58
CA SER A 118 -0.61 -11.16 -15.47
C SER A 118 -1.17 -11.18 -16.89
N PRO A 119 -0.58 -10.46 -17.86
CA PRO A 119 -1.01 -10.59 -19.25
C PRO A 119 -0.79 -12.04 -19.70
N ASP A 120 -1.84 -12.66 -20.25
CA ASP A 120 -1.75 -14.01 -20.82
C ASP A 120 -0.93 -13.95 -22.12
N ILE A 121 0.39 -14.12 -21.97
CA ILE A 121 1.38 -13.99 -23.04
C ILE A 121 1.12 -15.04 -24.13
N GLU A 122 0.70 -16.25 -23.75
CA GLU A 122 0.37 -17.34 -24.66
C GLU A 122 -0.77 -16.94 -25.61
N LYS A 123 -1.83 -16.34 -25.07
CA LYS A 123 -2.98 -15.87 -25.84
C LYS A 123 -2.66 -14.66 -26.72
N LEU A 124 -1.74 -13.78 -26.29
CA LEU A 124 -1.24 -12.66 -27.09
C LEU A 124 -0.38 -13.12 -28.28
N LEU A 125 0.46 -14.15 -28.07
CA LEU A 125 1.27 -14.74 -29.12
C LEU A 125 0.41 -15.48 -30.16
N ALA A 126 -0.65 -16.17 -29.71
CA ALA A 126 -1.59 -16.84 -30.60
C ALA A 126 -2.38 -15.88 -31.52
N ASN A 127 -2.66 -14.66 -31.05
CA ASN A 127 -3.41 -13.65 -31.82
C ASN A 127 -2.53 -12.75 -32.71
N LYS A 128 -1.21 -12.84 -32.61
CA LYS A 128 -0.30 -12.08 -33.47
C LYS A 128 -0.04 -12.88 -34.74
N SER A 129 -0.84 -12.65 -35.79
CA SER A 129 -0.50 -13.13 -37.13
C SER A 129 0.87 -12.54 -37.52
N LEU A 130 1.88 -13.40 -37.69
CA LEU A 130 3.14 -13.03 -38.32
C LEU A 130 2.83 -12.49 -39.72
N HIS A 131 2.78 -11.17 -39.88
CA HIS A 131 2.98 -10.58 -41.20
C HIS A 131 4.44 -10.86 -41.56
N ARG A 132 4.66 -11.89 -42.40
CA ARG A 132 5.93 -12.04 -43.09
C ARG A 132 6.02 -10.88 -44.08
N SER A 133 6.93 -9.96 -43.84
CA SER A 133 7.34 -9.01 -44.87
C SER A 133 7.94 -9.79 -46.04
N HIS A 134 7.44 -9.52 -47.25
CA HIS A 134 8.06 -9.95 -48.50
C HIS A 134 9.34 -9.14 -48.78
#